data_AF-A0AAU6JNM1-F1
#
_entry.id   AF-A0AAU6JNM1-F1
#
_cell.length_a   1.000
_cell.length_b   1.000
_cell.length_c   1.000
_cell.angle_alpha   90.00
_cell.angle_beta   90.00
_cell.angle_gamma   90.00
#
_symmetry.space_group_name_H-M   'P 1'
#
loop_
_entity.id
_entity.type
_entity.pdbx_description
1 polymer ?
#
loop_
_entity_poly.entity_id
_entity_poly.type
_entity_poly.pdbx_seq_one_letter_code
_entity_poly.pdbx_strand_id
1 'polypeptide(L)'
;MEHAGAEPYSDSDKPSWPPVSVPGRLGHHASEDPTSANDVAPDATSVDQHTEEAAPDPEPTSGSALLDELRARIAKFVILPSPEALDAVTLWAAATHLQPAWQHAPRLAVVGPAKRCGKSRLLDVLTETVHEPMLTINTTPAAVFRSITEEPPTLLVDEADTIFGTPKQAEKNEEMRGLLNAGHQRNRYVTRVVGNDHTPHRFATFAMAALAGIGDLPDTIMDRSIVVRMRRRAQGEHVKPFRSRRDIPGLHELRDRIAAWARPLLDEAAEVEPVLPVEDRAADTWEPLVIIADLAAGSWPRRARTACARMVAAEVEAEEERPGGARILADVRRVFAAQREVDSLSTDELLYHLRQDVEAPWAEWGRNGLDARELARMLSPYVIKPGNVRLVDGTQRKGYMRNKFLDAWRRYCPAVHPVDAEPGSPASG
;
A
#
# COMPACT_ATOMS: atom_id res chain seq x y z
N MET A 1 -19.34 -34.22 38.17
CA MET A 1 -19.97 -33.16 37.36
C MET A 1 -19.05 -32.92 36.19
N GLU A 2 -19.46 -33.44 35.04
CA GLU A 2 -18.70 -33.45 33.79
C GLU A 2 -18.48 -32.03 33.27
N HIS A 3 -17.28 -31.78 32.75
CA HIS A 3 -16.97 -30.61 31.96
C HIS A 3 -17.68 -30.75 30.61
N ALA A 4 -18.63 -29.85 30.32
CA ALA A 4 -19.20 -29.71 29.00
C ALA A 4 -18.08 -29.29 28.03
N GLY A 5 -17.74 -30.19 27.11
CA GLY A 5 -16.76 -29.95 26.05
C GLY A 5 -17.22 -28.83 25.13
N ALA A 6 -16.28 -27.99 24.72
CA ALA A 6 -16.50 -27.04 23.64
C ALA A 6 -16.69 -27.83 22.34
N GLU A 7 -17.81 -27.61 21.66
CA GLU A 7 -18.04 -28.19 20.34
C GLU A 7 -17.02 -27.66 19.32
N PRO A 8 -16.50 -28.51 18.43
CA PRO A 8 -15.59 -28.08 17.37
C PRO A 8 -16.33 -27.22 16.35
N TYR A 9 -15.90 -25.97 16.20
CA TYR A 9 -16.39 -25.05 15.18
C TYR A 9 -15.75 -25.41 13.83
N SER A 10 -16.39 -26.29 13.06
CA SER A 10 -16.32 -26.32 11.59
C SER A 10 -17.15 -27.48 11.04
N ASP A 11 -18.39 -27.19 10.64
CA ASP A 11 -19.01 -27.84 9.50
C ASP A 11 -20.03 -26.85 8.92
N SER A 12 -19.57 -26.01 8.00
CA SER A 12 -20.41 -25.31 7.05
C SER A 12 -19.94 -25.70 5.64
N ASP A 13 -20.61 -26.72 5.10
CA ASP A 13 -20.54 -27.10 3.70
C ASP A 13 -21.07 -25.92 2.85
N LYS A 14 -20.15 -25.23 2.16
CA LYS A 14 -20.25 -24.47 0.88
C LYS A 14 -19.68 -23.05 0.95
N PRO A 15 -18.65 -22.72 0.15
CA PRO A 15 -18.36 -21.35 -0.23
C PRO A 15 -19.21 -20.96 -1.47
N SER A 16 -20.09 -19.97 -1.34
CA SER A 16 -20.61 -19.23 -2.50
C SER A 16 -19.67 -18.07 -2.83
N TRP A 17 -18.54 -18.42 -3.44
CA TRP A 17 -17.69 -17.52 -4.24
C TRP A 17 -16.96 -18.42 -5.24
N PRO A 18 -16.79 -18.04 -6.52
CA PRO A 18 -16.28 -18.97 -7.52
C PRO A 18 -14.91 -19.54 -7.10
N PRO A 19 -14.69 -20.86 -7.24
CA PRO A 19 -13.45 -21.48 -6.83
C PRO A 19 -12.31 -20.96 -7.71
N VAL A 20 -11.36 -20.24 -7.10
CA VAL A 20 -10.12 -19.86 -7.77
C VAL A 20 -9.35 -21.13 -8.13
N SER A 21 -8.77 -21.17 -9.34
CA SER A 21 -8.05 -22.32 -9.88
C SER A 21 -7.00 -22.85 -8.91
N VAL A 22 -7.10 -24.16 -8.60
CA VAL A 22 -6.13 -24.90 -7.79
C VAL A 22 -4.87 -25.19 -8.64
N PRO A 23 -3.66 -24.78 -8.22
CA PRO A 23 -2.43 -25.10 -8.94
C PRO A 23 -2.26 -26.63 -9.06
N GLY A 24 -2.19 -27.15 -10.29
CA GLY A 24 -1.89 -28.56 -10.57
C GLY A 24 -3.01 -29.43 -11.16
N ARG A 25 -4.17 -28.88 -11.55
CA ARG A 25 -5.17 -29.59 -12.38
C ARG A 25 -5.32 -28.94 -13.75
N LEU A 26 -4.91 -29.64 -14.80
CA LEU A 26 -5.23 -29.29 -16.19
C LEU A 26 -6.69 -29.74 -16.48
N GLY A 27 -7.57 -28.79 -16.71
CA GLY A 27 -8.94 -29.02 -17.19
C GLY A 27 -9.13 -28.30 -18.53
N HIS A 28 -9.55 -29.05 -19.55
CA HIS A 28 -9.66 -28.66 -20.95
C HIS A 28 -10.50 -27.41 -21.20
N HIS A 29 -9.93 -26.44 -21.91
CA HIS A 29 -10.70 -25.54 -22.77
C HIS A 29 -10.37 -25.84 -24.23
N ALA A 30 -11.42 -26.19 -24.97
CA ALA A 30 -11.39 -26.40 -26.41
C ALA A 30 -11.14 -25.06 -27.12
N SER A 31 -10.24 -25.11 -28.08
CA SER A 31 -9.84 -24.06 -29.00
C SER A 31 -10.92 -23.75 -30.02
N GLU A 32 -11.26 -22.48 -30.19
CA GLU A 32 -11.72 -21.92 -31.48
C GLU A 32 -11.14 -20.51 -31.65
N ASP A 33 -10.14 -20.42 -32.53
CA ASP A 33 -9.78 -19.20 -33.29
C ASP A 33 -10.86 -18.99 -34.37
N PRO A 34 -11.16 -17.75 -34.86
CA PRO A 34 -10.14 -17.05 -35.67
C PRO A 34 -10.22 -15.51 -35.85
N THR A 35 -9.18 -15.03 -36.54
CA THR A 35 -9.08 -13.89 -37.47
C THR A 35 -8.62 -12.51 -36.98
N SER A 36 -7.30 -12.31 -37.15
CA SER A 36 -6.58 -11.14 -37.66
C SER A 36 -7.40 -10.13 -38.50
N ALA A 37 -7.25 -8.82 -38.19
CA ALA A 37 -7.05 -7.76 -39.17
C ALA A 37 -6.55 -6.42 -38.55
N ASN A 38 -5.42 -5.97 -39.07
CA ASN A 38 -4.98 -4.58 -39.31
C ASN A 38 -4.38 -3.70 -38.20
N ASP A 39 -3.05 -3.59 -38.31
CA ASP A 39 -2.21 -2.44 -37.99
C ASP A 39 -2.72 -1.12 -38.60
N VAL A 40 -2.87 -0.09 -37.77
CA VAL A 40 -2.69 1.31 -38.18
C VAL A 40 -2.03 2.07 -37.02
N ALA A 41 -0.81 2.55 -37.24
CA ALA A 41 -0.11 3.46 -36.35
C ALA A 41 -0.76 4.85 -36.37
N PRO A 42 -0.92 5.56 -35.24
CA PRO A 42 -1.26 6.96 -35.27
C PRO A 42 0.02 7.81 -35.31
N ASP A 43 0.07 8.60 -36.37
CA ASP A 43 1.05 9.66 -36.64
C ASP A 43 0.91 10.78 -35.59
N ALA A 44 2.04 11.40 -35.26
CA ALA A 44 2.14 12.43 -34.24
C ALA A 44 1.67 13.78 -34.76
N THR A 45 0.69 14.43 -34.13
CA THR A 45 0.56 15.89 -34.18
C THR A 45 -0.27 16.48 -33.04
N SER A 46 0.24 17.63 -32.54
CA SER A 46 -0.36 18.64 -31.66
C SER A 46 -0.77 18.23 -30.23
N VAL A 47 0.05 18.69 -29.28
CA VAL A 47 -0.27 18.82 -27.85
C VAL A 47 -1.32 19.92 -27.68
N ASP A 48 -2.59 19.56 -27.83
CA ASP A 48 -3.67 20.33 -27.23
C ASP A 48 -3.87 19.85 -25.81
N GLN A 49 -3.77 20.77 -24.85
CA GLN A 49 -4.13 20.55 -23.45
C GLN A 49 -5.64 20.28 -23.39
N HIS A 50 -6.04 19.02 -23.60
CA HIS A 50 -7.38 18.55 -23.30
C HIS A 50 -7.56 18.66 -21.79
N THR A 51 -8.23 19.74 -21.38
CA THR A 51 -8.92 19.76 -20.10
C THR A 51 -10.03 18.73 -20.26
N GLU A 52 -9.75 17.48 -19.88
CA GLU A 52 -10.74 16.40 -19.86
C GLU A 52 -11.92 16.90 -19.03
N GLU A 53 -13.02 17.21 -19.70
CA GLU A 53 -14.25 17.67 -19.08
C GLU A 53 -14.80 16.47 -18.30
N ALA A 54 -14.44 16.42 -17.01
CA ALA A 54 -14.79 15.32 -16.13
C ALA A 54 -16.28 15.04 -16.22
N ALA A 55 -16.64 13.79 -16.50
CA ALA A 55 -18.03 13.36 -16.57
C ALA A 55 -18.80 13.87 -15.33
N PRO A 56 -20.03 14.37 -15.50
CA PRO A 56 -20.79 14.93 -14.40
C PRO A 56 -20.97 13.89 -13.29
N ASP A 57 -20.85 14.34 -12.03
CA ASP A 57 -21.04 13.49 -10.86
C ASP A 57 -22.46 12.86 -10.90
N PRO A 58 -22.62 11.56 -10.59
CA PRO A 58 -23.93 10.94 -10.46
C PRO A 58 -24.82 11.65 -9.44
N GLU A 59 -26.14 11.50 -9.56
CA GLU A 59 -27.09 12.10 -8.61
C GLU A 59 -26.80 11.66 -7.15
N PRO A 60 -26.76 12.59 -6.18
CA PRO A 60 -26.53 12.25 -4.78
C PRO A 60 -27.59 11.31 -4.20
N THR A 61 -27.15 10.28 -3.47
CA THR A 61 -28.01 9.33 -2.76
C THR A 61 -27.89 9.46 -1.24
N SER A 62 -28.68 8.69 -0.49
CA SER A 62 -28.52 8.58 0.97
C SER A 62 -27.12 8.09 1.38
N GLY A 63 -26.49 7.24 0.57
CA GLY A 63 -25.11 6.78 0.79
C GLY A 63 -24.12 7.94 0.73
N SER A 64 -24.19 8.76 -0.33
CA SER A 64 -23.32 9.94 -0.47
C SER A 64 -23.45 10.91 0.71
N ALA A 65 -24.68 11.12 1.21
CA ALA A 65 -24.94 11.99 2.36
C ALA A 65 -24.37 11.41 3.67
N LEU A 66 -24.45 10.08 3.86
CA LEU A 66 -23.85 9.42 5.03
C LEU A 66 -22.32 9.53 5.03
N LEU A 67 -21.69 9.35 3.87
CA LEU A 67 -20.24 9.53 3.73
C LEU A 67 -19.83 10.98 3.96
N ASP A 68 -20.61 11.96 3.49
CA ASP A 68 -20.34 13.38 3.76
C ASP A 68 -20.47 13.71 5.25
N GLU A 69 -21.44 13.12 5.94
CA GLU A 69 -21.53 13.25 7.40
C GLU A 69 -20.33 12.60 8.09
N LEU A 70 -19.94 11.37 7.72
CA LEU A 70 -18.78 10.68 8.30
C LEU A 70 -17.50 11.49 8.11
N ARG A 71 -17.28 12.01 6.91
CA ARG A 71 -16.18 12.89 6.59
C ARG A 71 -16.15 14.12 7.50
N ALA A 72 -17.28 14.79 7.66
CA ALA A 72 -17.40 15.96 8.51
C ALA A 72 -17.14 15.61 9.99
N ARG A 73 -17.59 14.44 10.46
CA ARG A 73 -17.32 13.96 11.82
C ARG A 73 -15.84 13.67 12.06
N ILE A 74 -15.14 13.07 11.10
CA ILE A 74 -13.69 12.83 11.20
C ILE A 74 -12.94 14.18 11.24
N ALA A 75 -13.22 15.07 10.28
CA ALA A 75 -12.58 16.38 10.16
C ALA A 75 -12.77 17.26 11.41
N LYS A 76 -13.87 17.07 12.14
CA LYS A 76 -14.15 17.78 13.40
C LYS A 76 -13.13 17.50 14.50
N PHE A 77 -12.52 16.33 14.51
CA PHE A 77 -11.62 15.87 15.58
C PHE A 77 -10.16 15.67 15.13
N VAL A 78 -9.94 15.50 13.82
CA VAL A 78 -8.64 15.18 13.23
C VAL A 78 -8.40 16.09 12.03
N ILE A 79 -7.19 16.66 11.94
CA ILE A 79 -6.69 17.31 10.72
C ILE A 79 -5.88 16.26 9.97
N LEU A 80 -6.36 15.87 8.79
CA LEU A 80 -5.67 14.97 7.88
C LEU A 80 -4.69 15.80 7.02
N PRO A 81 -3.64 15.18 6.45
CA PRO A 81 -2.62 15.91 5.71
C PRO A 81 -3.13 16.57 4.42
N SER A 82 -4.21 16.03 3.84
CA SER A 82 -4.88 16.57 2.66
C SER A 82 -6.37 16.21 2.63
N PRO A 83 -7.18 16.88 1.79
CA PRO A 83 -8.56 16.47 1.52
C PRO A 83 -8.67 15.03 1.01
N GLU A 84 -7.73 14.58 0.18
CA GLU A 84 -7.67 13.22 -0.36
C GLU A 84 -7.47 12.18 0.75
N ALA A 85 -6.59 12.46 1.71
CA ALA A 85 -6.38 11.57 2.86
C ALA A 85 -7.63 11.50 3.76
N LEU A 86 -8.38 12.60 3.88
CA LEU A 86 -9.66 12.60 4.58
C LEU A 86 -10.73 11.78 3.84
N ASP A 87 -10.77 11.87 2.50
CA ASP A 87 -11.68 11.10 1.66
C ASP A 87 -11.34 9.60 1.74
N ALA A 88 -10.06 9.24 1.62
CA ALA A 88 -9.58 7.87 1.73
C ALA A 88 -9.90 7.24 3.08
N VAL A 89 -9.68 7.95 4.19
CA VAL A 89 -10.01 7.44 5.53
C VAL A 89 -11.53 7.28 5.71
N THR A 90 -12.32 8.20 5.16
CA THR A 90 -13.78 8.12 5.20
C THR A 90 -14.28 6.87 4.48
N LEU A 91 -13.79 6.64 3.26
CA LEU A 91 -14.12 5.47 2.45
C LEU A 91 -13.60 4.19 3.08
N TRP A 92 -12.38 4.20 3.62
CA TRP A 92 -11.81 3.04 4.32
C TRP A 92 -12.67 2.63 5.52
N ALA A 93 -13.13 3.60 6.33
CA ALA A 93 -14.01 3.32 7.45
C ALA A 93 -15.36 2.76 6.99
N ALA A 94 -15.96 3.28 5.92
CA ALA A 94 -17.18 2.73 5.33
C ALA A 94 -16.97 1.31 4.76
N ALA A 95 -15.84 1.05 4.10
CA ALA A 95 -15.49 -0.26 3.54
C ALA A 95 -15.39 -1.35 4.62
N THR A 96 -15.08 -1.01 5.88
CA THR A 96 -15.06 -2.00 6.96
C THR A 96 -16.42 -2.69 7.19
N HIS A 97 -17.53 -2.03 6.85
CA HIS A 97 -18.89 -2.56 6.99
C HIS A 97 -19.28 -3.59 5.92
N LEU A 98 -18.45 -3.74 4.89
CA LEU A 98 -18.64 -4.69 3.79
C LEU A 98 -17.45 -5.62 3.59
N GLN A 99 -16.62 -5.82 4.63
CA GLN A 99 -15.50 -6.77 4.59
C GLN A 99 -15.80 -8.14 3.97
N PRO A 100 -16.99 -8.75 4.18
CA PRO A 100 -17.30 -10.02 3.54
C PRO A 100 -17.28 -10.00 2.01
N ALA A 101 -17.54 -8.86 1.37
CA ALA A 101 -17.56 -8.69 -0.08
C ALA A 101 -16.15 -8.56 -0.70
N TRP A 102 -15.12 -8.26 0.10
CA TRP A 102 -13.81 -7.93 -0.46
C TRP A 102 -12.93 -9.15 -0.71
N GLN A 103 -12.25 -9.15 -1.85
CA GLN A 103 -11.12 -10.04 -2.11
C GLN A 103 -9.88 -9.64 -1.31
N HIS A 104 -9.68 -8.33 -1.14
CA HIS A 104 -8.55 -7.74 -0.44
C HIS A 104 -9.01 -6.89 0.75
N ALA A 105 -8.38 -7.07 1.91
CA ALA A 105 -8.63 -6.28 3.11
C ALA A 105 -7.53 -5.20 3.23
N PRO A 106 -7.81 -3.95 2.81
CA PRO A 106 -6.79 -2.92 2.76
C PRO A 106 -6.36 -2.49 4.15
N ARG A 107 -5.04 -2.33 4.31
CA ARG A 107 -4.47 -1.78 5.53
C ARG A 107 -4.57 -0.26 5.49
N LEU A 108 -4.67 0.38 6.65
CA LEU A 108 -4.56 1.83 6.78
C LEU A 108 -3.32 2.14 7.62
N ALA A 109 -2.26 2.63 6.97
CA ALA A 109 -1.03 3.00 7.65
C ALA A 109 -1.11 4.47 8.09
N VAL A 110 -1.41 4.70 9.36
CA VAL A 110 -1.47 6.04 9.96
C VAL A 110 -0.10 6.38 10.55
N VAL A 111 0.81 6.85 9.70
CA VAL A 111 2.22 7.08 10.07
C VAL A 111 2.51 8.56 10.29
N GLY A 112 3.62 8.89 10.94
CA GLY A 112 4.06 10.28 11.05
C GLY A 112 5.43 10.40 11.70
N PRO A 113 6.15 11.51 11.45
CA PRO A 113 7.57 11.63 11.79
C PRO A 113 7.82 11.76 13.30
N ALA A 114 6.78 12.07 14.08
CA ALA A 114 6.92 12.31 15.51
C ALA A 114 5.66 11.95 16.30
N LYS A 115 5.81 11.95 17.62
CA LYS A 115 4.70 11.96 18.58
C LYS A 115 3.84 13.22 18.40
N ARG A 116 2.57 13.13 18.81
CA ARG A 116 1.58 14.23 18.83
C ARG A 116 1.18 14.78 17.45
N CYS A 117 1.22 13.93 16.41
CA CYS A 117 0.70 14.27 15.08
C CYS A 117 -0.79 13.90 14.89
N GLY A 118 -1.50 13.51 15.95
CA GLY A 118 -2.92 13.17 15.87
C GLY A 118 -3.25 11.73 15.47
N LYS A 119 -2.25 10.84 15.34
CA LYS A 119 -2.44 9.41 14.98
C LYS A 119 -3.40 8.65 15.90
N SER A 120 -3.12 8.62 17.21
CA SER A 120 -4.00 7.96 18.19
C SER A 120 -5.39 8.60 18.21
N ARG A 121 -5.51 9.91 17.97
CA ARG A 121 -6.83 10.56 17.84
C ARG A 121 -7.57 10.09 16.59
N LEU A 122 -6.88 9.81 15.49
CA LEU A 122 -7.53 9.22 14.34
C LEU A 122 -8.04 7.81 14.66
N LEU A 123 -7.23 6.98 15.32
CA LEU A 123 -7.68 5.67 15.80
C LEU A 123 -8.84 5.76 16.79
N ASP A 124 -8.86 6.73 17.71
CA ASP A 124 -9.98 6.96 18.62
C ASP A 124 -11.29 7.14 17.83
N VAL A 125 -11.27 7.96 16.77
CA VAL A 125 -12.47 8.24 15.96
C VAL A 125 -12.85 7.03 15.10
N LEU A 126 -11.86 6.33 14.53
CA LEU A 126 -12.09 5.11 13.74
C LEU A 126 -12.71 4.02 14.61
N THR A 127 -12.24 3.85 15.85
CA THR A 127 -12.80 2.91 16.83
C THR A 127 -14.31 3.06 16.96
N GLU A 128 -14.84 4.28 16.87
CA GLU A 128 -16.27 4.53 17.05
C GLU A 128 -17.08 4.52 15.75
N THR A 129 -16.43 4.34 14.59
CA THR A 129 -17.06 4.49 13.26
C THR A 129 -16.91 3.27 12.33
N VAL A 130 -15.96 2.37 12.60
CA VAL A 130 -15.73 1.15 11.84
C VAL A 130 -16.62 -0.01 12.30
N HIS A 131 -16.71 -1.05 11.47
CA HIS A 131 -17.34 -2.32 11.82
C HIS A 131 -16.55 -3.08 12.89
N GLU A 132 -17.25 -3.54 13.94
CA GLU A 132 -16.73 -4.39 15.01
C GLU A 132 -15.26 -4.09 15.41
N PRO A 133 -15.00 -2.91 16.02
CA PRO A 133 -13.65 -2.45 16.28
C PRO A 133 -12.93 -3.32 17.32
N MET A 134 -11.72 -3.76 17.01
CA MET A 134 -10.80 -4.41 17.94
C MET A 134 -9.55 -3.55 18.13
N LEU A 135 -9.58 -2.65 19.12
CA LEU A 135 -8.44 -1.81 19.48
C LEU A 135 -7.39 -2.60 20.28
N THR A 136 -6.13 -2.50 19.85
CA THR A 136 -4.99 -3.22 20.42
C THR A 136 -3.77 -2.31 20.51
N ILE A 137 -2.98 -2.46 21.58
CA ILE A 137 -1.74 -1.68 21.82
C ILE A 137 -0.51 -2.62 21.88
N ASN A 138 -0.69 -3.90 22.24
CA ASN A 138 0.36 -4.92 22.28
C ASN A 138 -0.22 -6.34 22.36
N THR A 139 -1.15 -6.67 21.45
CA THR A 139 -1.85 -7.96 21.45
C THR A 139 -0.98 -9.05 20.81
N THR A 140 -1.03 -10.27 21.35
CA THR A 140 -0.26 -11.39 20.80
C THR A 140 -0.87 -11.86 19.46
N PRO A 141 -0.08 -12.40 18.51
CA PRO A 141 -0.63 -13.00 17.29
C PRO A 141 -1.72 -14.03 17.59
N ALA A 142 -1.55 -14.81 18.67
CA ALA A 142 -2.51 -15.80 19.14
C ALA A 142 -3.87 -15.24 19.55
N ALA A 143 -3.89 -14.07 20.18
CA ALA A 143 -5.14 -13.40 20.48
C ALA A 143 -5.80 -12.85 19.21
N VAL A 144 -5.01 -12.28 18.28
CA VAL A 144 -5.55 -11.73 17.02
C VAL A 144 -6.21 -12.81 16.15
N PHE A 145 -5.50 -13.89 15.79
CA PHE A 145 -6.08 -14.89 14.88
C PHE A 145 -7.24 -15.70 15.48
N ARG A 146 -7.41 -15.68 16.81
CA ARG A 146 -8.56 -16.31 17.51
C ARG A 146 -9.77 -15.38 17.58
N SER A 147 -9.57 -14.09 17.36
CA SER A 147 -10.66 -13.09 17.30
C SER A 147 -11.21 -12.89 15.89
N ILE A 148 -10.51 -13.39 14.86
CA ILE A 148 -10.96 -13.29 13.46
C ILE A 148 -11.96 -14.41 13.17
N THR A 149 -13.17 -14.03 12.74
CA THR A 149 -14.26 -14.94 12.36
C THR A 149 -14.59 -14.79 10.87
N GLU A 150 -15.72 -15.36 10.40
CA GLU A 150 -16.23 -15.16 9.03
C GLU A 150 -16.73 -13.73 8.78
N GLU A 151 -17.22 -13.05 9.82
CA GLU A 151 -17.47 -11.60 9.85
C GLU A 151 -16.32 -10.93 10.62
N PRO A 152 -15.20 -10.61 9.95
CA PRO A 152 -13.98 -10.25 10.65
C PRO A 152 -14.08 -8.88 11.35
N PRO A 153 -13.53 -8.74 12.57
CA PRO A 153 -13.46 -7.45 13.23
C PRO A 153 -12.49 -6.51 12.49
N THR A 154 -12.67 -5.20 12.68
CA THR A 154 -11.68 -4.22 12.19
C THR A 154 -10.56 -4.09 13.22
N LEU A 155 -9.34 -4.50 12.86
CA LEU A 155 -8.20 -4.41 13.76
C LEU A 155 -7.66 -2.98 13.81
N LEU A 156 -7.49 -2.43 15.02
CA LEU A 156 -6.91 -1.11 15.22
C LEU A 156 -5.68 -1.27 16.10
N VAL A 157 -4.49 -1.06 15.55
CA VAL A 157 -3.20 -1.23 16.23
C VAL A 157 -2.59 0.15 16.50
N ASP A 158 -2.65 0.60 17.74
CA ASP A 158 -1.93 1.81 18.16
C ASP A 158 -0.51 1.46 18.59
N GLU A 159 0.39 2.46 18.57
CA GLU A 159 1.80 2.33 18.91
C GLU A 159 2.52 1.21 18.14
N ALA A 160 2.22 1.05 16.84
CA ALA A 160 2.84 0.04 15.98
C ALA A 160 4.38 0.17 15.92
N ASP A 161 4.96 1.33 16.25
CA ASP A 161 6.41 1.50 16.41
C ASP A 161 7.00 0.70 17.59
N THR A 162 6.19 0.28 18.57
CA THR A 162 6.62 -0.65 19.62
C THR A 162 6.82 -2.07 19.08
N ILE A 163 6.12 -2.42 17.99
CA ILE A 163 6.16 -3.73 17.32
C ILE A 163 7.19 -3.72 16.19
N PHE A 164 7.25 -2.64 15.41
CA PHE A 164 8.01 -2.57 14.15
C PHE A 164 9.00 -1.40 14.04
N GLY A 165 9.14 -0.54 15.06
CA GLY A 165 9.89 0.71 14.96
C GLY A 165 11.41 0.58 14.80
N THR A 166 11.97 -0.63 14.97
CA THR A 166 13.37 -0.92 14.66
C THR A 166 13.50 -2.25 13.93
N PRO A 167 14.56 -2.47 13.12
CA PRO A 167 14.79 -3.75 12.44
C PRO A 167 14.76 -4.95 13.40
N LYS A 168 15.36 -4.80 14.58
CA LYS A 168 15.38 -5.83 15.63
C LYS A 168 13.98 -6.14 16.19
N GLN A 169 13.13 -5.12 16.37
CA GLN A 169 11.75 -5.34 16.81
C GLN A 169 10.93 -6.00 15.70
N ALA A 170 11.10 -5.59 14.45
CA ALA A 170 10.42 -6.19 13.31
C ALA A 170 10.78 -7.68 13.15
N GLU A 171 12.07 -8.03 13.24
CA GLU A 171 12.55 -9.44 13.22
C GLU A 171 12.00 -10.27 14.38
N LYS A 172 11.80 -9.67 15.56
CA LYS A 172 11.20 -10.36 16.71
C LYS A 172 9.69 -10.59 16.52
N ASN A 173 9.04 -9.75 15.71
CA ASN A 173 7.59 -9.74 15.50
C ASN A 173 7.19 -10.24 14.09
N GLU A 174 8.02 -11.11 13.49
CA GLU A 174 7.78 -11.72 12.18
C GLU A 174 6.42 -12.43 12.08
N GLU A 175 5.98 -13.07 13.17
CA GLU A 175 4.68 -13.74 13.21
C GLU A 175 3.52 -12.75 13.05
N MET A 176 3.58 -11.61 13.74
CA MET A 176 2.58 -10.56 13.62
C MET A 176 2.60 -9.93 12.23
N ARG A 177 3.80 -9.66 11.69
CA ARG A 177 3.95 -9.16 10.32
C ARG A 177 3.35 -10.14 9.30
N GLY A 178 3.65 -11.43 9.45
CA GLY A 178 3.11 -12.50 8.61
C GLY A 178 1.59 -12.57 8.69
N LEU A 179 1.01 -12.44 9.89
CA LEU A 179 -0.44 -12.41 10.09
C LEU A 179 -1.10 -11.22 9.38
N LEU A 180 -0.57 -10.01 9.56
CA LEU A 180 -1.07 -8.80 8.92
C LEU A 180 -0.96 -8.85 7.40
N ASN A 181 0.14 -9.38 6.88
CA ASN A 181 0.36 -9.55 5.44
C ASN A 181 -0.57 -10.61 4.84
N ALA A 182 -0.73 -11.76 5.52
CA ALA A 182 -1.60 -12.84 5.08
C ALA A 182 -3.06 -12.38 5.06
N GLY A 183 -3.48 -11.65 6.09
CA GLY A 183 -4.84 -11.17 6.23
C GLY A 183 -5.27 -10.16 5.18
N HIS A 184 -4.36 -9.62 4.38
CA HIS A 184 -4.70 -8.72 3.29
C HIS A 184 -5.44 -9.43 2.15
N GLN A 185 -5.21 -10.73 1.96
CA GLN A 185 -5.88 -11.50 0.91
C GLN A 185 -6.85 -12.50 1.51
N ARG A 186 -8.03 -12.63 0.92
CA ARG A 186 -9.04 -13.61 1.35
C ARG A 186 -8.53 -15.05 1.21
N ASN A 187 -9.12 -15.97 1.99
CA ASN A 187 -8.80 -17.41 1.98
C ASN A 187 -7.34 -17.76 2.36
N ARG A 188 -6.66 -16.88 3.11
CA ARG A 188 -5.38 -17.16 3.76
C ARG A 188 -5.60 -17.58 5.21
N TYR A 189 -4.87 -18.60 5.63
CA TYR A 189 -4.98 -19.18 6.96
C TYR A 189 -3.61 -19.29 7.62
N VAL A 190 -3.62 -19.19 8.94
CA VAL A 190 -2.48 -19.55 9.79
C VAL A 190 -2.79 -20.87 10.48
N THR A 191 -1.93 -21.86 10.29
CA THR A 191 -2.03 -23.15 10.99
C THR A 191 -1.28 -23.07 12.31
N ARG A 192 -1.95 -23.41 13.41
CA ARG A 192 -1.34 -23.48 14.75
C ARG A 192 -1.72 -24.77 15.43
N VAL A 193 -0.75 -25.36 16.11
CA VAL A 193 -0.98 -26.51 16.97
C VAL A 193 -1.64 -26.01 18.25
N VAL A 194 -2.76 -26.62 18.64
CA VAL A 194 -3.53 -26.22 19.83
C VAL A 194 -3.83 -27.44 20.68
N GLY A 195 -3.94 -27.24 22.00
CA GLY A 195 -4.28 -28.28 22.96
C GLY A 195 -3.12 -29.23 23.27
N ASN A 196 -3.37 -30.12 24.23
CA ASN A 196 -2.39 -31.13 24.65
C ASN A 196 -2.23 -32.26 23.62
N ASP A 197 -3.19 -32.40 22.71
CA ASP A 197 -3.22 -33.46 21.70
C ASP A 197 -2.46 -33.07 20.42
N HIS A 198 -1.85 -31.87 20.41
CA HIS A 198 -1.03 -31.35 19.32
C HIS A 198 -1.74 -31.34 17.95
N THR A 199 -3.05 -31.07 17.94
CA THR A 199 -3.84 -31.02 16.70
C THR A 199 -3.59 -29.71 15.94
N PRO A 200 -3.30 -29.77 14.63
CA PRO A 200 -3.21 -28.56 13.80
C PRO A 200 -4.60 -27.97 13.54
N HIS A 201 -4.81 -26.71 13.93
CA HIS A 201 -6.01 -25.94 13.62
C HIS A 201 -5.69 -24.80 12.66
N ARG A 202 -6.58 -24.55 11.70
CA ARG A 202 -6.51 -23.40 10.79
C ARG A 202 -7.28 -22.24 11.39
N PHE A 203 -6.64 -21.07 11.43
CA PHE A 203 -7.25 -19.82 11.86
C PHE A 203 -7.33 -18.86 10.67
N ALA A 204 -8.49 -18.22 10.51
CA ALA A 204 -8.68 -17.17 9.53
C ALA A 204 -7.76 -15.99 9.83
N THR A 205 -7.31 -15.31 8.78
CA THR A 205 -6.43 -14.14 8.90
C THR A 205 -7.01 -12.88 8.29
N PHE A 206 -8.05 -13.04 7.46
CA PHE A 206 -8.63 -11.95 6.68
C PHE A 206 -9.34 -10.94 7.58
N ALA A 207 -8.84 -9.71 7.61
CA ALA A 207 -9.42 -8.60 8.37
C ALA A 207 -8.78 -7.28 7.93
N MET A 208 -9.57 -6.24 7.75
CA MET A 208 -9.06 -4.88 7.57
C MET A 208 -8.35 -4.42 8.85
N ALA A 209 -7.26 -3.66 8.70
CA ALA A 209 -6.52 -3.18 9.85
C ALA A 209 -5.98 -1.76 9.67
N ALA A 210 -6.14 -0.92 10.68
CA ALA A 210 -5.41 0.34 10.78
C ALA A 210 -4.23 0.20 11.74
N LEU A 211 -3.06 0.69 11.33
CA LEU A 211 -1.83 0.66 12.11
C LEU A 211 -1.30 2.08 12.29
N ALA A 212 -1.23 2.55 13.53
CA ALA A 212 -0.67 3.86 13.85
C ALA A 212 0.74 3.74 14.43
N GLY A 213 1.71 4.43 13.82
CA GLY A 213 3.12 4.32 14.22
C GLY A 213 3.95 5.58 13.98
N ILE A 214 5.11 5.65 14.62
CA ILE A 214 6.16 6.62 14.28
C ILE A 214 7.04 6.06 13.18
N GLY A 215 7.28 6.86 12.14
CA GLY A 215 8.01 6.40 10.95
C GLY A 215 7.20 5.41 10.11
N ASP A 216 7.85 4.81 9.12
CA ASP A 216 7.21 3.82 8.27
C ASP A 216 7.06 2.47 8.98
N LEU A 217 6.04 1.74 8.56
CA LEU A 217 5.87 0.32 8.89
C LEU A 217 6.75 -0.51 7.96
N PRO A 218 6.93 -1.82 8.21
CA PRO A 218 7.66 -2.69 7.29
C PRO A 218 7.10 -2.60 5.87
N ASP A 219 7.97 -2.52 4.86
CA ASP A 219 7.61 -2.30 3.44
C ASP A 219 6.47 -3.22 2.98
N THR A 220 6.51 -4.49 3.36
CA THR A 220 5.44 -5.45 3.01
C THR A 220 4.04 -5.06 3.53
N ILE A 221 3.96 -4.33 4.64
CA ILE A 221 2.69 -3.79 5.14
C ILE A 221 2.35 -2.50 4.39
N MET A 222 3.34 -1.65 4.13
CA MET A 222 3.18 -0.40 3.39
C MET A 222 2.63 -0.64 1.97
N ASP A 223 3.15 -1.63 1.25
CA ASP A 223 2.67 -2.06 -0.08
C ASP A 223 1.19 -2.49 -0.13
N ARG A 224 0.59 -2.81 1.03
CA ARG A 224 -0.79 -3.27 1.20
C ARG A 224 -1.66 -2.23 1.91
N SER A 225 -1.14 -1.01 2.05
CA SER A 225 -1.72 0.04 2.88
C SER A 225 -2.12 1.26 2.05
N ILE A 226 -3.22 1.86 2.47
CA ILE A 226 -3.50 3.26 2.22
C ILE A 226 -2.69 4.05 3.25
N VAL A 227 -1.71 4.82 2.78
CA VAL A 227 -0.76 5.52 3.66
C VAL A 227 -1.27 6.92 3.98
N VAL A 228 -1.42 7.22 5.27
CA VAL A 228 -1.81 8.54 5.78
C VAL A 228 -0.66 9.11 6.59
N ARG A 229 0.14 9.98 5.95
CA ARG A 229 1.31 10.64 6.56
C ARG A 229 0.88 11.83 7.42
N MET A 230 0.54 11.56 8.67
CA MET A 230 0.13 12.57 9.65
C MET A 230 1.26 13.55 9.98
N ARG A 231 0.93 14.84 10.03
CA ARG A 231 1.83 15.93 10.41
C ARG A 231 1.40 16.60 11.72
N ARG A 232 2.33 17.29 12.38
CA ARG A 232 1.96 18.14 13.52
C ARG A 232 1.05 19.25 13.03
N ARG A 233 0.07 19.60 13.86
CA ARG A 233 -0.84 20.71 13.60
C ARG A 233 -0.03 22.00 13.52
N ALA A 234 -0.32 22.81 12.51
CA ALA A 234 0.26 24.14 12.37
C ALA A 234 -0.37 25.12 13.36
N GLN A 235 0.31 26.25 13.58
CA GLN A 235 -0.26 27.35 14.37
C GLN A 235 -1.51 27.88 13.67
N GLY A 236 -2.65 27.92 14.38
CA GLY A 236 -3.95 28.35 13.83
C GLY A 236 -4.83 27.20 13.33
N GLU A 237 -4.31 25.98 13.23
CA GLU A 237 -5.14 24.80 12.98
C GLU A 237 -5.81 24.32 14.28
N HIS A 238 -7.13 24.38 14.31
CA HIS A 238 -7.92 24.00 15.48
C HIS A 238 -8.90 22.88 15.13
N VAL A 239 -9.01 21.90 16.04
CA VAL A 239 -10.04 20.86 16.01
C VAL A 239 -10.77 20.84 17.34
N LYS A 240 -11.98 20.30 17.33
CA LYS A 240 -12.75 20.11 18.56
C LYS A 240 -12.05 19.08 19.46
N PRO A 241 -11.93 19.32 20.77
CA PRO A 241 -11.48 18.29 21.70
C PRO A 241 -12.48 17.13 21.70
N PHE A 242 -12.02 15.91 21.41
CA PHE A 242 -12.81 14.69 21.53
C PHE A 242 -13.08 14.39 23.01
N ARG A 243 -14.33 14.09 23.32
CA ARG A 243 -14.81 13.76 24.66
C ARG A 243 -15.76 12.57 24.56
N SER A 244 -15.33 11.43 25.09
CA SER A 244 -16.02 10.15 24.98
C SER A 244 -17.53 10.26 25.27
N ARG A 245 -17.89 10.79 26.44
CA ARG A 245 -19.31 10.93 26.86
C ARG A 245 -20.17 11.79 25.92
N ARG A 246 -19.59 12.78 25.26
CA ARG A 246 -20.33 13.74 24.41
C ARG A 246 -20.37 13.28 22.96
N ASP A 247 -19.25 12.78 22.45
CA ASP A 247 -19.05 12.62 21.02
C ASP A 247 -19.28 11.16 20.56
N ILE A 248 -19.03 10.15 21.42
CA ILE A 248 -19.20 8.72 21.05
C ILE A 248 -20.63 8.37 20.65
N PRO A 249 -21.69 8.76 21.39
CA PRO A 249 -23.05 8.34 21.04
C PRO A 249 -23.46 8.73 19.60
N GLY A 250 -23.09 9.94 19.17
CA GLY A 250 -23.37 10.39 17.81
C GLY A 250 -22.47 9.77 16.74
N LEU A 251 -21.31 9.21 17.11
CA LEU A 251 -20.49 8.42 16.19
C LEU A 251 -21.04 7.00 16.03
N HIS A 252 -21.51 6.38 17.12
CA HIS A 252 -22.19 5.09 17.08
C HIS A 252 -23.48 5.15 16.26
N GLU A 253 -24.31 6.17 16.46
CA GLU A 253 -25.52 6.37 15.64
C GLU A 253 -25.18 6.47 14.14
N LEU A 254 -24.10 7.17 13.79
CA LEU A 254 -23.65 7.26 12.42
C LEU A 254 -23.10 5.92 11.89
N ARG A 255 -22.28 5.23 12.68
CA ARG A 255 -21.77 3.89 12.37
C ARG A 255 -22.90 2.92 12.05
N ASP A 256 -23.92 2.90 12.91
CA ASP A 256 -25.04 1.96 12.78
C ASP A 256 -25.89 2.30 11.53
N ARG A 257 -26.05 3.59 11.19
CA ARG A 257 -26.69 4.00 9.92
C ARG A 257 -25.87 3.63 8.69
N ILE A 258 -24.54 3.75 8.75
CA ILE A 258 -23.65 3.31 7.66
C ILE A 258 -23.74 1.80 7.49
N ALA A 259 -23.72 1.03 8.58
CA ALA A 259 -23.90 -0.42 8.54
C ALA A 259 -25.26 -0.81 7.93
N ALA A 260 -26.33 -0.13 8.34
CA ALA A 260 -27.67 -0.37 7.81
C ALA A 260 -27.81 -0.03 6.32
N TRP A 261 -27.10 1.01 5.84
CA TRP A 261 -27.05 1.36 4.43
C TRP A 261 -26.19 0.37 3.62
N ALA A 262 -25.04 -0.04 4.15
CA ALA A 262 -24.07 -0.84 3.42
C ALA A 262 -24.48 -2.31 3.33
N ARG A 263 -25.05 -2.89 4.41
CA ARG A 263 -25.34 -4.34 4.49
C ARG A 263 -26.21 -4.89 3.34
N PRO A 264 -27.26 -4.21 2.85
CA PRO A 264 -28.04 -4.66 1.69
C PRO A 264 -27.26 -4.66 0.37
N LEU A 265 -26.14 -3.94 0.30
CA LEU A 265 -25.31 -3.80 -0.91
C LEU A 265 -24.21 -4.86 -1.00
N LEU A 266 -24.17 -5.83 -0.07
CA LEU A 266 -23.07 -6.80 0.03
C LEU A 266 -22.88 -7.60 -1.26
N ASP A 267 -23.97 -8.15 -1.81
CA ASP A 267 -23.91 -8.97 -3.03
C ASP A 267 -23.52 -8.11 -4.25
N GLU A 268 -24.06 -6.89 -4.35
CA GLU A 268 -23.69 -5.95 -5.42
C GLU A 268 -22.21 -5.56 -5.32
N ALA A 269 -21.73 -5.25 -4.12
CA ALA A 269 -20.35 -4.86 -3.85
C ALA A 269 -19.34 -5.98 -4.17
N ALA A 270 -19.74 -7.24 -4.07
CA ALA A 270 -18.88 -8.38 -4.38
C ALA A 270 -18.66 -8.58 -5.88
N GLU A 271 -19.64 -8.18 -6.71
CA GLU A 271 -19.65 -8.40 -8.17
C GLU A 271 -19.15 -7.19 -8.98
N VAL A 272 -19.04 -6.01 -8.37
CA VAL A 272 -18.60 -4.78 -9.05
C VAL A 272 -17.10 -4.81 -9.31
N GLU A 273 -16.72 -4.62 -10.57
CA GLU A 273 -15.34 -4.35 -11.00
C GLU A 273 -15.18 -2.85 -11.33
N PRO A 274 -14.62 -2.03 -10.43
CA PRO A 274 -14.51 -0.59 -10.67
C PRO A 274 -13.35 -0.25 -11.60
N VAL A 275 -13.48 0.84 -12.37
CA VAL A 275 -12.34 1.45 -13.06
C VAL A 275 -11.41 2.12 -12.05
N LEU A 276 -10.16 1.67 -11.99
CA LEU A 276 -9.13 2.16 -11.07
C LEU A 276 -8.05 2.97 -11.84
N PRO A 277 -7.53 4.07 -11.27
CA PRO A 277 -6.49 4.88 -11.90
C PRO A 277 -5.06 4.37 -11.64
N VAL A 278 -4.93 3.17 -11.06
CA VAL A 278 -3.67 2.55 -10.64
C VAL A 278 -3.75 1.05 -10.93
N GLU A 279 -2.60 0.37 -10.90
CA GLU A 279 -2.46 -1.05 -11.21
C GLU A 279 -1.88 -1.85 -10.02
N ASP A 280 -1.77 -3.16 -10.19
CA ASP A 280 -1.15 -4.09 -9.24
C ASP A 280 -1.69 -3.97 -7.80
N ARG A 281 -0.81 -4.03 -6.79
CA ARG A 281 -1.18 -4.00 -5.38
C ARG A 281 -1.87 -2.70 -4.96
N ALA A 282 -1.61 -1.61 -5.67
CA ALA A 282 -2.30 -0.35 -5.41
C ALA A 282 -3.78 -0.49 -5.80
N ALA A 283 -4.08 -1.13 -6.94
CA ALA A 283 -5.45 -1.46 -7.33
C ALA A 283 -6.12 -2.37 -6.30
N ASP A 284 -5.48 -3.49 -5.91
CA ASP A 284 -5.99 -4.42 -4.87
C ASP A 284 -6.33 -3.69 -3.54
N THR A 285 -5.56 -2.67 -3.19
CA THR A 285 -5.72 -1.93 -1.93
C THR A 285 -6.82 -0.86 -2.02
N TRP A 286 -6.99 -0.23 -3.18
CA TRP A 286 -7.94 0.87 -3.35
C TRP A 286 -9.31 0.43 -3.85
N GLU A 287 -9.42 -0.76 -4.46
CA GLU A 287 -10.65 -1.31 -5.01
C GLU A 287 -11.83 -1.23 -4.02
N PRO A 288 -11.76 -1.73 -2.76
CA PRO A 288 -12.89 -1.65 -1.83
C PRO A 288 -13.38 -0.21 -1.56
N LEU A 289 -12.47 0.77 -1.57
CA LEU A 289 -12.83 2.16 -1.35
C LEU A 289 -13.53 2.78 -2.57
N VAL A 290 -13.09 2.41 -3.77
CA VAL A 290 -13.72 2.89 -5.01
C VAL A 290 -15.09 2.25 -5.19
N ILE A 291 -15.26 0.96 -4.86
CA ILE A 291 -16.58 0.30 -4.86
C ILE A 291 -17.55 1.02 -3.92
N ILE A 292 -17.14 1.29 -2.67
CA ILE A 292 -17.99 2.05 -1.72
C ILE A 292 -18.37 3.43 -2.27
N ALA A 293 -17.43 4.10 -2.93
CA ALA A 293 -17.66 5.41 -3.50
C ALA A 293 -18.66 5.37 -4.67
N ASP A 294 -18.53 4.37 -5.54
CA ASP A 294 -19.41 4.13 -6.68
C ASP A 294 -20.84 3.80 -6.21
N LEU A 295 -20.98 2.90 -5.22
CA LEU A 295 -22.27 2.56 -4.59
C LEU A 295 -22.91 3.75 -3.87
N ALA A 296 -22.10 4.65 -3.30
CA ALA A 296 -22.60 5.84 -2.63
C ALA A 296 -23.06 6.93 -3.60
N ALA A 297 -22.53 6.95 -4.84
CA ALA A 297 -22.80 7.97 -5.85
C ALA A 297 -22.50 9.41 -5.39
N GLY A 298 -23.08 10.42 -6.04
CA GLY A 298 -22.73 11.82 -5.80
C GLY A 298 -21.31 12.13 -6.24
N SER A 299 -20.60 12.96 -5.46
CA SER A 299 -19.21 13.32 -5.74
C SER A 299 -18.17 12.26 -5.34
N TRP A 300 -18.60 11.20 -4.64
CA TRP A 300 -17.70 10.19 -4.08
C TRP A 300 -16.91 9.40 -5.14
N PRO A 301 -17.50 8.92 -6.25
CA PRO A 301 -16.77 8.21 -7.31
C PRO A 301 -15.53 8.95 -7.80
N ARG A 302 -15.68 10.26 -8.09
CA ARG A 302 -14.60 11.13 -8.54
C ARG A 302 -13.59 11.38 -7.43
N ARG A 303 -14.04 11.63 -6.20
CA ARG A 303 -13.18 11.89 -5.04
C ARG A 303 -12.32 10.67 -4.68
N ALA A 304 -12.88 9.46 -4.74
CA ALA A 304 -12.16 8.23 -4.49
C ALA A 304 -11.02 8.01 -5.50
N ARG A 305 -11.31 8.17 -6.80
CA ARG A 305 -10.30 8.04 -7.87
C ARG A 305 -9.23 9.14 -7.79
N THR A 306 -9.64 10.37 -7.48
CA THR A 306 -8.70 11.49 -7.26
C THR A 306 -7.77 11.19 -6.07
N ALA A 307 -8.33 10.70 -4.96
CA ALA A 307 -7.55 10.35 -3.77
C ALA A 307 -6.60 9.18 -4.05
N CYS A 308 -7.08 8.14 -4.74
CA CYS A 308 -6.31 6.99 -5.16
C CYS A 308 -5.08 7.41 -5.98
N ALA A 309 -5.30 8.12 -7.10
CA ALA A 309 -4.22 8.56 -7.98
C ALA A 309 -3.19 9.44 -7.25
N ARG A 310 -3.66 10.45 -6.50
CA ARG A 310 -2.77 11.41 -5.83
C ARG A 310 -1.99 10.80 -4.68
N MET A 311 -2.63 9.95 -3.87
CA MET A 311 -1.96 9.36 -2.71
C MET A 311 -0.97 8.27 -3.13
N VAL A 312 -1.29 7.48 -4.17
CA VAL A 312 -0.34 6.50 -4.71
C VAL A 312 0.85 7.21 -5.36
N ALA A 313 0.62 8.23 -6.18
CA ALA A 313 1.70 9.03 -6.78
C ALA A 313 2.62 9.65 -5.71
N ALA A 314 2.04 10.23 -4.65
CA ALA A 314 2.81 10.83 -3.56
C ALA A 314 3.66 9.80 -2.79
N GLU A 315 3.23 8.54 -2.68
CA GLU A 315 4.05 7.50 -2.06
C GLU A 315 5.18 7.02 -2.98
N VAL A 316 4.95 6.93 -4.28
CA VAL A 316 6.02 6.65 -5.25
C VAL A 316 7.09 7.75 -5.19
N GLU A 317 6.69 9.03 -5.21
CA GLU A 317 7.61 10.16 -5.06
C GLU A 317 8.37 10.09 -3.72
N ALA A 318 7.67 9.80 -2.62
CA ALA A 318 8.30 9.68 -1.30
C ALA A 318 9.28 8.50 -1.21
N GLU A 319 9.04 7.40 -1.93
CA GLU A 319 9.98 6.27 -2.02
C GLU A 319 11.20 6.59 -2.87
N GLU A 320 11.05 7.35 -3.95
CA GLU A 320 12.15 7.84 -4.78
C GLU A 320 13.02 8.87 -4.04
N GLU A 321 12.41 9.73 -3.21
CA GLU A 321 13.14 10.70 -2.39
C GLU A 321 13.87 10.04 -1.22
N ARG A 322 13.41 8.88 -0.74
CA ARG A 322 14.10 8.15 0.32
C ARG A 322 15.48 7.73 -0.13
N PRO A 323 16.49 7.86 0.73
CA PRO A 323 17.78 7.20 0.51
C PRO A 323 17.61 5.66 0.56
N GLY A 324 17.24 5.08 -0.57
CA GLY A 324 16.92 3.66 -0.74
C GLY A 324 17.43 3.10 -2.07
N GLY A 325 17.07 1.85 -2.34
CA GLY A 325 17.50 1.09 -3.52
C GLY A 325 17.18 1.79 -4.86
N ALA A 326 15.98 2.34 -5.01
CA ALA A 326 15.57 3.02 -6.24
C ALA A 326 16.34 4.34 -6.45
N ARG A 327 16.50 5.14 -5.40
CA ARG A 327 17.30 6.37 -5.45
C ARG A 327 18.77 6.08 -5.79
N ILE A 328 19.38 5.06 -5.19
CA ILE A 328 20.76 4.70 -5.55
C ILE A 328 20.84 4.21 -7.01
N LEU A 329 19.83 3.50 -7.53
CA LEU A 329 19.81 3.10 -8.95
C LEU A 329 19.72 4.32 -9.87
N ALA A 330 18.87 5.29 -9.55
CA ALA A 330 18.72 6.54 -10.28
C ALA A 330 19.99 7.39 -10.23
N ASP A 331 20.61 7.51 -9.07
CA ASP A 331 21.84 8.30 -8.90
C ASP A 331 23.02 7.62 -9.61
N VAL A 332 23.13 6.29 -9.53
CA VAL A 332 24.11 5.52 -10.32
C VAL A 332 23.86 5.70 -11.82
N ARG A 333 22.59 5.73 -12.28
CA ARG A 333 22.24 6.02 -13.69
C ARG A 333 22.74 7.39 -14.14
N ARG A 334 22.53 8.42 -13.32
CA ARG A 334 23.05 9.78 -13.58
C ARG A 334 24.56 9.81 -13.64
N VAL A 335 25.25 9.08 -12.76
CA VAL A 335 26.72 8.95 -12.82
C VAL A 335 27.15 8.32 -14.14
N PHE A 336 26.56 7.19 -14.56
CA PHE A 336 26.91 6.57 -15.85
C PHE A 336 26.62 7.49 -17.04
N ALA A 337 25.52 8.25 -17.03
CA ALA A 337 25.23 9.25 -18.05
C ALA A 337 26.29 10.37 -18.09
N ALA A 338 26.64 10.92 -16.93
CA ALA A 338 27.67 11.96 -16.80
C ALA A 338 29.06 11.46 -17.23
N GLN A 339 29.35 10.17 -17.04
CA GLN A 339 30.56 9.50 -17.51
C GLN A 339 30.44 9.02 -18.96
N ARG A 340 29.54 9.59 -19.77
CA ARG A 340 29.36 9.29 -21.21
C ARG A 340 29.09 7.81 -21.50
N GLU A 341 28.28 7.17 -20.65
CA GLU A 341 27.81 5.79 -20.83
C GLU A 341 28.95 4.76 -20.91
N VAL A 342 30.06 4.97 -20.19
CA VAL A 342 31.16 3.99 -20.10
C VAL A 342 30.64 2.60 -19.70
N ASP A 343 31.26 1.56 -20.26
CA ASP A 343 30.85 0.17 -20.02
C ASP A 343 31.02 -0.28 -18.57
N SER A 344 31.91 0.37 -17.83
CA SER A 344 32.16 0.06 -16.43
C SER A 344 32.78 1.21 -15.66
N LEU A 345 32.49 1.28 -14.36
CA LEU A 345 33.15 2.17 -13.40
C LEU A 345 33.72 1.34 -12.26
N SER A 346 34.89 1.72 -11.74
CA SER A 346 35.37 1.15 -10.48
C SER A 346 34.47 1.57 -9.32
N THR A 347 34.45 0.78 -8.25
CA THR A 347 33.68 1.12 -7.05
C THR A 347 34.14 2.44 -6.46
N ASP A 348 35.45 2.73 -6.50
CA ASP A 348 36.01 3.98 -5.99
C ASP A 348 35.55 5.19 -6.81
N GLU A 349 35.57 5.10 -8.14
CA GLU A 349 35.08 6.17 -9.04
C GLU A 349 33.57 6.39 -8.87
N LEU A 350 32.80 5.30 -8.82
CA LEU A 350 31.36 5.40 -8.64
C LEU A 350 31.00 6.06 -7.30
N LEU A 351 31.65 5.64 -6.21
CA LEU A 351 31.46 6.26 -4.90
C LEU A 351 31.94 7.71 -4.87
N TYR A 352 33.05 8.04 -5.54
CA TYR A 352 33.52 9.40 -5.67
C TYR A 352 32.44 10.29 -6.31
N HIS A 353 31.91 9.89 -7.47
CA HIS A 353 30.88 10.67 -8.16
C HIS A 353 29.57 10.77 -7.36
N LEU A 354 29.11 9.66 -6.76
CA LEU A 354 27.91 9.66 -5.92
C LEU A 354 28.03 10.64 -4.74
N ARG A 355 29.20 10.75 -4.12
CA ARG A 355 29.44 11.66 -2.98
C ARG A 355 29.71 13.11 -3.39
N GLN A 356 29.92 13.40 -4.67
CA GLN A 356 30.07 14.78 -5.16
C GLN A 356 28.73 15.45 -5.44
N ASP A 357 27.65 14.68 -5.54
CA ASP A 357 26.31 15.21 -5.69
C ASP A 357 25.81 15.76 -4.34
N VAL A 358 25.77 17.10 -4.22
CA VAL A 358 25.35 17.81 -3.01
C VAL A 358 23.85 17.69 -2.75
N GLU A 359 23.06 17.37 -3.77
CA GLU A 359 21.61 17.14 -3.64
C GLU A 359 21.32 15.69 -3.20
N ALA A 360 22.32 14.81 -3.25
CA ALA A 360 22.21 13.41 -2.88
C ALA A 360 22.77 13.13 -1.46
N PRO A 361 22.17 12.19 -0.72
CA PRO A 361 22.52 11.92 0.68
C PRO A 361 23.86 11.18 0.83
N TRP A 362 24.53 10.81 -0.27
CA TRP A 362 25.63 9.84 -0.25
C TRP A 362 26.90 10.36 0.42
N ALA A 363 27.16 11.67 0.37
CA ALA A 363 28.30 12.27 1.06
C ALA A 363 28.18 12.16 2.59
N GLU A 364 26.97 12.33 3.11
CA GLU A 364 26.64 12.32 4.54
C GLU A 364 26.11 10.96 5.01
N TRP A 365 26.12 9.96 4.13
CA TRP A 365 25.59 8.64 4.43
C TRP A 365 26.43 7.92 5.49
N GLY A 366 25.81 7.59 6.63
CA GLY A 366 26.53 7.01 7.76
C GLY A 366 27.54 8.00 8.37
N ARG A 367 28.60 7.49 9.01
CA ARG A 367 29.62 8.37 9.64
C ARG A 367 30.63 8.97 8.66
N ASN A 368 30.86 8.32 7.52
CA ASN A 368 31.98 8.60 6.62
C ASN A 368 31.58 8.74 5.14
N GLY A 369 30.28 8.88 4.85
CA GLY A 369 29.74 8.79 3.50
C GLY A 369 29.56 7.33 3.04
N LEU A 370 28.78 7.15 1.97
CA LEU A 370 28.33 5.87 1.45
C LEU A 370 29.52 4.98 1.14
N ASP A 371 29.66 3.84 1.80
CA ASP A 371 30.81 2.93 1.58
C ASP A 371 30.52 1.82 0.55
N ALA A 372 31.57 1.11 0.13
CA ALA A 372 31.47 0.04 -0.87
C ALA A 372 30.58 -1.13 -0.41
N ARG A 373 30.56 -1.42 0.90
CA ARG A 373 29.77 -2.50 1.47
C ARG A 373 28.29 -2.13 1.48
N GLU A 374 27.98 -0.89 1.82
CA GLU A 374 26.62 -0.35 1.80
C GLU A 374 26.09 -0.23 0.37
N LEU A 375 26.89 0.28 -0.56
CA LEU A 375 26.53 0.30 -1.99
C LEU A 375 26.21 -1.11 -2.51
N ALA A 376 27.07 -2.09 -2.24
CA ALA A 376 26.81 -3.48 -2.64
C ALA A 376 25.55 -4.05 -1.97
N ARG A 377 25.30 -3.71 -0.70
CA ARG A 377 24.09 -4.11 0.03
C ARG A 377 22.82 -3.50 -0.59
N MET A 378 22.87 -2.24 -1.00
CA MET A 378 21.73 -1.56 -1.63
C MET A 378 21.47 -2.05 -3.06
N LEU A 379 22.51 -2.48 -3.78
CA LEU A 379 22.40 -3.00 -5.14
C LEU A 379 22.05 -4.50 -5.21
N SER A 380 22.32 -5.25 -4.14
CA SER A 380 22.07 -6.70 -4.08
C SER A 380 20.62 -7.13 -4.36
N PRO A 381 19.56 -6.42 -3.92
CA PRO A 381 18.17 -6.76 -4.23
C PRO A 381 17.87 -6.78 -5.74
N TYR A 382 18.59 -5.95 -6.52
CA TYR A 382 18.48 -5.87 -7.98
C TYR A 382 19.36 -6.89 -8.69
N VAL A 383 19.96 -7.83 -7.95
CA VAL A 383 20.90 -8.85 -8.48
C VAL A 383 22.17 -8.20 -9.07
N ILE A 384 22.47 -6.96 -8.69
CA ILE A 384 23.65 -6.23 -9.12
C ILE A 384 24.76 -6.44 -8.10
N LYS A 385 25.90 -6.94 -8.57
CA LYS A 385 27.06 -7.25 -7.72
C LYS A 385 28.33 -6.63 -8.32
N PRO A 386 29.29 -6.19 -7.47
CA PRO A 386 30.56 -5.72 -7.97
C PRO A 386 31.37 -6.87 -8.61
N GLY A 387 31.83 -6.63 -9.84
CA GLY A 387 32.70 -7.52 -10.60
C GLY A 387 34.13 -6.98 -10.69
N ASN A 388 34.98 -7.69 -11.44
CA ASN A 388 36.28 -7.15 -11.84
C ASN A 388 36.06 -6.30 -13.10
N VAL A 389 36.44 -5.02 -13.03
CA VAL A 389 36.39 -4.09 -14.16
C VAL A 389 37.81 -3.72 -14.55
N ARG A 390 38.03 -3.48 -15.85
CA ARG A 390 39.35 -3.14 -16.39
C ARG A 390 39.37 -1.65 -16.72
N LEU A 391 40.28 -0.93 -16.09
CA LEU A 391 40.45 0.51 -16.29
C LEU A 391 41.28 0.79 -17.55
N VAL A 392 41.23 2.04 -18.02
CA VAL A 392 41.95 2.51 -19.22
C VAL A 392 43.47 2.36 -19.08
N ASP A 393 43.98 2.41 -17.84
CA ASP A 393 45.41 2.19 -17.51
C ASP A 393 45.83 0.71 -17.51
N GLY A 394 44.91 -0.21 -17.84
CA GLY A 394 45.15 -1.65 -17.89
C GLY A 394 45.04 -2.37 -16.54
N THR A 395 44.82 -1.64 -15.44
CA THR A 395 44.65 -2.23 -14.10
C THR A 395 43.26 -2.84 -13.92
N GLN A 396 43.17 -3.86 -13.07
CA GLN A 396 41.90 -4.47 -12.67
C GLN A 396 41.52 -3.99 -11.27
N ARG A 397 40.29 -3.50 -11.12
CA ARG A 397 39.71 -3.12 -9.83
C ARG A 397 38.33 -3.74 -9.66
N LYS A 398 37.80 -3.69 -8.43
CA LYS A 398 36.39 -3.98 -8.20
C LYS A 398 35.54 -2.82 -8.70
N GLY A 399 34.43 -3.14 -9.35
CA GLY A 399 33.54 -2.15 -9.93
C GLY A 399 32.26 -2.74 -10.50
N TYR A 400 31.56 -1.93 -11.27
CA TYR A 400 30.21 -2.19 -11.73
C TYR A 400 30.15 -2.05 -13.24
N MET A 401 29.62 -3.09 -13.91
CA MET A 401 29.41 -3.10 -15.35
C MET A 401 28.05 -2.49 -15.68
N ARG A 402 28.00 -1.53 -16.60
CA ARG A 402 26.78 -0.84 -17.03
C ARG A 402 25.67 -1.80 -17.44
N ASN A 403 26.04 -2.85 -18.18
CA ASN A 403 25.08 -3.86 -18.67
C ASN A 403 24.32 -4.59 -17.55
N LYS A 404 24.86 -4.65 -16.33
CA LYS A 404 24.18 -5.25 -15.17
C LYS A 404 23.08 -4.36 -14.61
N PHE A 405 23.10 -3.07 -14.93
CA PHE A 405 22.09 -2.12 -14.46
C PHE A 405 20.95 -1.92 -15.46
N LEU A 406 21.09 -2.29 -16.74
CA LEU A 406 20.11 -1.96 -17.77
C LEU A 406 18.69 -2.42 -17.45
N ASP A 407 18.53 -3.66 -16.99
CA ASP A 407 17.22 -4.19 -16.59
C ASP A 407 16.66 -3.45 -15.37
N ALA A 408 17.49 -3.22 -14.34
CA ALA A 408 17.09 -2.46 -13.17
C ALA A 408 16.72 -1.01 -13.51
N TRP A 409 17.46 -0.35 -14.42
CA TRP A 409 17.17 1.01 -14.85
C TRP A 409 15.88 1.11 -15.65
N ARG A 410 15.63 0.16 -16.55
CA ARG A 410 14.35 0.08 -17.30
C ARG A 410 13.15 -0.11 -16.38
N ARG A 411 13.30 -0.89 -15.32
CA ARG A 411 12.20 -1.22 -14.38
C ARG A 411 11.97 -0.16 -13.32
N TYR A 412 13.04 0.36 -12.72
CA TYR A 412 12.98 1.14 -11.48
C TYR A 412 13.35 2.61 -11.64
N CYS A 413 13.90 3.03 -12.79
CA CYS A 413 14.12 4.46 -13.08
C CYS A 413 13.96 4.81 -14.58
N PRO A 414 12.81 4.48 -15.20
CA PRO A 414 12.60 4.66 -16.64
C PRO A 414 12.72 6.11 -17.11
N ALA A 415 12.41 7.09 -16.24
CA ALA A 415 12.49 8.51 -16.55
C ALA A 415 13.90 9.11 -16.41
N VAL A 416 14.84 8.42 -15.75
CA VAL A 416 16.17 8.95 -15.46
C VAL A 416 17.13 8.55 -16.58
N HIS A 417 17.40 9.45 -17.53
CA HIS A 417 18.20 9.19 -18.73
C HIS A 417 17.79 7.87 -19.41
N PRO A 418 16.64 7.85 -20.12
CA PRO A 418 16.06 6.64 -20.70
C PRO A 418 17.10 5.76 -21.40
N VAL A 419 17.11 4.47 -21.07
CA VAL A 419 18.10 3.50 -21.58
C VAL A 419 17.89 3.23 -23.08
N ASP A 420 16.67 3.46 -23.56
CA ASP A 420 16.23 3.26 -24.94
C ASP A 420 15.71 4.58 -25.53
N ALA A 421 16.60 5.55 -25.73
CA ALA A 421 16.33 6.61 -26.70
C ALA A 421 16.83 6.11 -28.06
N GLU A 422 15.91 5.77 -28.97
CA GLU A 422 16.29 5.51 -30.36
C GLU A 422 17.07 6.72 -30.92
N PRO A 423 18.22 6.52 -31.60
CA PRO A 423 18.84 7.60 -32.34
C PRO A 423 17.87 8.04 -33.44
N GLY A 424 17.39 9.28 -33.32
CA GLY A 424 16.48 9.89 -34.30
C GLY A 424 16.97 9.63 -35.72
N SER A 425 16.06 9.12 -36.55
CA SER A 425 16.28 8.96 -37.99
C SER A 425 16.79 10.28 -38.59
N PRO A 426 17.80 10.25 -39.48
CA PRO A 426 18.29 11.47 -40.10
C PRO A 426 17.17 12.09 -40.94
N ALA A 427 16.92 13.39 -40.72
CA ALA A 427 16.05 14.19 -41.56
C ALA A 427 16.53 14.04 -43.01
N SER A 428 15.70 13.40 -43.83
CA SER A 428 15.91 13.36 -45.28
C SER A 428 15.52 14.73 -45.83
N GLY A 429 16.48 15.38 -46.49
CA GLY A 429 16.29 16.66 -47.17
C GLY A 429 15.62 16.54 -48.54
#